data_AF-A0A2T7TUB9-F1
#
_entry.id   AF-A0A2T7TUB9-F1
#
_cell.length_a   1.000
_cell.length_b   1.000
_cell.length_c   1.000
_cell.angle_alpha   90.00
_cell.angle_beta   90.00
_cell.angle_gamma   90.00
#
_symmetry.space_group_name_H-M   'P 1'
#
loop_
_entity.id
_entity.type
_entity.pdbx_description
1 polymer ?
#
loop_
_entity_poly.entity_id
_entity_poly.type
_entity_poly.pdbx_seq_one_letter_code
_entity_poly.pdbx_strand_id
1 'polypeptide(L)'
;MSTTTELSFIHRFKPATEPGRPPLLLLHGTGGNEDDLLPLGRMLSPGSAQLSPRGKVLEGGMPRFFRRLREGVFDEEDVRRRAHELAD
;
A
#
# COMPACT_ATOMS: atom_id res chain seq x y z
N MET A 1 8.13 -29.34 -2.10
CA MET A 1 8.02 -28.45 -0.94
C MET A 1 7.64 -27.07 -1.47
N SER A 2 6.40 -26.62 -1.27
CA SER A 2 5.99 -25.26 -1.64
C SER A 2 6.54 -24.31 -0.59
N THR A 3 7.54 -23.52 -0.94
CA THR A 3 7.92 -22.34 -0.17
C THR A 3 6.81 -21.32 -0.33
N THR A 4 5.95 -21.18 0.67
CA THR A 4 5.05 -20.03 0.76
C THR A 4 5.95 -18.80 0.89
N THR A 5 6.05 -17.99 -0.16
CA THR A 5 6.69 -16.69 -0.07
C THR A 5 5.87 -15.85 0.91
N GLU A 6 6.37 -15.66 2.12
CA GLU A 6 5.78 -14.71 3.06
C GLU A 6 5.96 -13.32 2.50
N LEU A 7 4.85 -12.67 2.16
CA LEU A 7 4.86 -11.28 1.69
C LEU A 7 5.16 -10.36 2.86
N SER A 8 6.08 -9.41 2.66
CA SER A 8 6.64 -8.60 3.74
C SER A 8 5.71 -7.50 4.26
N PHE A 9 4.60 -7.23 3.57
CA PHE A 9 3.60 -6.22 3.93
C PHE A 9 2.31 -6.87 4.45
N ILE A 10 1.73 -6.29 5.50
CA ILE A 10 0.30 -6.46 5.76
C ILE A 10 -0.42 -5.84 4.57
N HIS A 11 -1.29 -6.61 3.92
CA HIS A 11 -1.97 -6.15 2.71
C HIS A 11 -3.34 -6.79 2.54
N ARG A 12 -4.15 -6.16 1.69
CA ARG A 12 -5.32 -6.78 1.08
C ARG A 12 -5.04 -6.98 -0.40
N PHE A 13 -5.28 -8.20 -0.84
CA PHE A 13 -5.42 -8.51 -2.25
C PHE A 13 -6.87 -8.89 -2.55
N LYS A 14 -7.48 -8.24 -3.53
CA LYS A 14 -8.76 -8.61 -4.11
C LYS A 14 -8.53 -8.94 -5.58
N PRO A 15 -8.75 -10.19 -6.02
CA PRO A 15 -8.55 -10.56 -7.41
C PRO A 15 -9.52 -9.78 -8.32
N ALA A 16 -9.14 -9.61 -9.59
CA ALA A 16 -10.02 -9.02 -10.59
C ALA A 16 -11.26 -9.91 -10.78
N THR A 17 -12.41 -9.29 -11.01
CA THR A 17 -13.62 -9.99 -11.47
C THR A 17 -13.80 -9.85 -12.98
N GLU A 18 -13.11 -8.91 -13.61
CA GLU A 18 -13.11 -8.68 -15.06
C GLU A 18 -11.68 -8.85 -15.61
N PRO A 19 -11.44 -9.87 -16.45
CA PRO A 19 -10.13 -10.08 -17.06
C PRO A 19 -9.66 -8.89 -17.91
N GLY A 20 -8.35 -8.65 -17.94
CA GLY A 20 -7.73 -7.63 -18.80
C GLY A 20 -7.79 -6.19 -18.27
N ARG A 21 -8.43 -5.94 -17.12
CA ARG A 21 -8.41 -4.61 -16.50
C ARG A 21 -7.10 -4.35 -15.75
N PRO A 22 -6.53 -3.13 -15.82
CA PRO A 22 -5.35 -2.78 -15.04
C PRO A 22 -5.62 -2.94 -13.53
N PRO A 23 -4.67 -3.50 -12.76
CA PRO A 23 -4.78 -3.56 -11.31
C PRO A 23 -4.65 -2.17 -10.69
N LEU A 24 -5.26 -1.97 -9.53
CA LEU A 24 -5.10 -0.77 -8.71
C LEU A 24 -4.17 -1.06 -7.53
N LEU A 25 -3.11 -0.25 -7.39
CA LEU A 25 -2.32 -0.15 -6.17
C LEU A 25 -2.89 0.99 -5.31
N LEU A 26 -3.34 0.66 -4.10
CA LEU A 26 -4.02 1.59 -3.21
C LEU A 26 -3.11 1.92 -2.02
N LEU A 27 -2.71 3.18 -1.90
CA LEU A 27 -1.79 3.65 -0.86
C LEU A 27 -2.53 4.60 0.09
N HIS A 28 -2.80 4.14 1.31
CA HIS A 28 -3.53 4.91 2.31
C HIS A 28 -2.81 6.20 2.76
N GLY A 29 -3.58 7.14 3.32
CA GLY A 29 -3.04 8.36 3.94
C GLY A 29 -2.37 8.11 5.30
N THR A 30 -1.82 9.16 5.91
CA THR A 30 -1.24 9.05 7.27
C THR A 30 -2.30 8.61 8.28
N GLY A 31 -1.98 7.61 9.11
CA GLY A 31 -2.91 7.07 10.10
C GLY A 31 -3.93 6.08 9.56
N GLY A 32 -3.93 5.87 8.24
CA GLY A 32 -4.78 4.88 7.60
C GLY A 32 -4.23 3.45 7.66
N ASN A 33 -4.90 2.54 6.96
CA ASN A 33 -4.54 1.13 6.85
C ASN A 33 -4.92 0.53 5.47
N GLU A 34 -4.67 -0.76 5.30
CA GLU A 34 -4.89 -1.55 4.07
C GLU A 34 -6.35 -1.69 3.64
N ASP A 35 -7.33 -1.36 4.48
CA ASP A 35 -8.76 -1.48 4.18
C ASP A 35 -9.39 -0.16 3.70
N ASP A 36 -8.80 1.00 4.05
CA ASP A 36 -9.41 2.33 3.91
C ASP A 36 -9.83 2.69 2.47
N LEU A 37 -8.97 2.36 1.49
CA LEU A 37 -9.17 2.77 0.10
C LEU A 37 -9.87 1.71 -0.76
N LEU A 38 -10.19 0.52 -0.22
CA LEU A 38 -10.89 -0.53 -0.98
C LEU A 38 -12.27 -0.08 -1.50
N PRO A 39 -13.10 0.68 -0.76
CA PRO A 39 -14.34 1.23 -1.31
C PRO A 39 -14.08 2.18 -2.49
N LEU A 40 -13.09 3.07 -2.36
CA LEU A 40 -12.73 4.02 -3.42
C LEU A 40 -12.21 3.29 -4.67
N GLY A 41 -11.33 2.31 -4.51
CA GLY A 41 -10.83 1.50 -5.62
C GLY A 41 -11.95 0.80 -6.40
N ARG A 42 -12.97 0.28 -5.71
CA ARG A 42 -14.15 -0.32 -6.34
C ARG A 42 -14.99 0.69 -7.11
N MET A 43 -15.08 1.94 -6.65
CA MET A 43 -15.80 3.00 -7.33
C MET A 43 -15.06 3.51 -8.58
N LEU A 44 -13.73 3.63 -8.52
CA LEU A 44 -12.92 4.19 -9.60
C LEU A 44 -12.71 3.20 -10.76
N SER A 45 -12.44 1.93 -10.47
CA SER A 45 -12.34 0.89 -11.50
C SER A 45 -13.01 -0.39 -11.01
N PRO A 46 -14.34 -0.49 -11.15
CA PRO A 46 -15.07 -1.72 -10.87
C PRO A 46 -14.43 -2.91 -11.61
N GLY A 47 -14.33 -4.07 -10.95
CA GLY A 47 -13.80 -5.29 -11.55
C GLY A 47 -12.29 -5.39 -11.76
N SER A 48 -11.52 -4.31 -11.59
CA SER A 48 -10.05 -4.36 -11.49
C SER A 48 -9.60 -5.11 -10.23
N ALA A 49 -8.49 -5.84 -10.32
CA ALA A 49 -7.80 -6.34 -9.13
C ALA A 49 -7.34 -5.17 -8.25
N GLN A 50 -7.31 -5.36 -6.93
CA GLN A 50 -6.86 -4.36 -5.97
C GLN A 50 -5.79 -4.94 -5.07
N LEU A 51 -4.67 -4.22 -4.94
CA LEU A 51 -3.63 -4.48 -3.97
C LEU A 51 -3.50 -3.24 -3.07
N SER A 52 -3.71 -3.44 -1.78
CA SER A 52 -3.70 -2.36 -0.78
C SER A 52 -2.76 -2.76 0.36
N PRO A 53 -1.49 -2.33 0.35
CA PRO A 53 -0.56 -2.58 1.45
C PRO A 53 -0.72 -1.55 2.58
N ARG A 54 -0.38 -1.95 3.81
CA ARG A 54 -0.18 -1.03 4.95
C ARG A 54 1.28 -0.56 4.97
N GLY A 55 1.48 0.75 5.06
CA GLY A 55 2.81 1.32 5.27
C GLY A 55 3.45 0.85 6.58
N LYS A 56 4.75 0.54 6.54
CA LYS A 56 5.50 -0.07 7.66
C LYS A 56 6.05 0.95 8.67
N VAL A 57 5.99 2.25 8.37
CA VAL A 57 6.48 3.30 9.25
C VAL A 57 5.38 3.68 10.23
N LEU A 58 5.72 3.86 11.51
CA LEU A 58 4.81 4.39 12.53
C LEU A 58 5.29 5.77 12.98
N GLU A 59 4.40 6.76 12.94
CA GLU A 59 4.61 8.10 13.48
C GLU A 59 3.57 8.33 14.59
N GLY A 60 3.98 8.28 15.86
CA GLY A 60 3.03 8.35 16.98
C GLY A 60 1.97 7.24 16.97
N GLY A 61 2.31 6.06 16.44
CA GLY A 61 1.40 4.92 16.28
C GLY A 61 0.54 4.96 15.00
N MET A 62 0.60 6.04 14.21
CA MET A 62 -0.10 6.14 12.94
C MET A 62 0.71 5.52 11.79
N PRO A 63 0.16 4.57 11.02
CA PRO A 63 0.84 4.01 9.86
C PRO A 63 1.13 5.05 8.76
N ARG A 64 2.29 4.92 8.14
CA ARG A 64 2.81 5.73 7.04
C ARG A 64 3.67 4.88 6.11
N PHE A 65 3.82 5.31 4.86
CA PHE A 65 4.73 4.68 3.91
C PHE A 65 6.20 5.08 4.12
N PHE A 66 6.44 6.31 4.59
CA PHE A 66 7.78 6.85 4.82
C PHE A 66 7.79 7.86 5.97
N ARG A 67 8.98 8.09 6.54
CA ARG A 67 9.26 9.06 7.59
C ARG A 67 9.26 10.49 7.04
N ARG A 68 8.95 11.44 7.92
CA ARG A 68 9.15 12.87 7.68
C ARG A 68 9.96 13.46 8.82
N LEU A 69 10.72 14.51 8.54
CA LEU A 69 11.51 15.22 9.55
C LEU A 69 10.63 16.18 10.36
N ARG A 70 9.64 16.76 9.70
CA ARG A 70 8.56 17.58 10.26
C ARG A 70 7.41 17.66 9.25
N GLU A 71 6.32 18.32 9.62
CA GLU A 71 5.22 18.53 8.68
C GLU A 71 5.71 19.25 7.41
N GLY A 72 5.30 18.73 6.25
CA GLY A 72 5.71 19.24 4.93
C GLY A 72 7.18 18.97 4.54
N VAL A 73 8.01 18.38 5.42
CA VAL A 73 9.42 18.10 5.13
C VAL A 73 9.71 16.61 5.24
N PHE A 74 9.85 15.96 4.10
CA PHE A 74 10.07 14.53 4.01
C PHE A 74 11.52 14.15 4.30
N ASP A 75 11.69 12.91 4.77
CA ASP A 75 12.98 12.24 4.78
C ASP A 75 13.14 11.55 3.42
N GLU A 76 13.83 12.21 2.48
CA GLU A 76 13.94 11.74 1.08
C GLU A 76 14.67 10.40 0.95
N GLU A 77 15.64 10.15 1.84
CA GLU A 77 16.34 8.87 1.89
C GLU A 77 15.36 7.75 2.29
N ASP A 78 14.53 8.00 3.30
CA ASP A 78 13.50 7.04 3.69
C ASP A 78 12.44 6.85 2.61
N VAL A 79 12.02 7.92 1.91
CA VAL A 79 11.10 7.83 0.76
C VAL A 79 11.66 6.87 -0.29
N ARG A 80 12.91 7.08 -0.73
CA ARG A 80 13.55 6.24 -1.75
C ARG A 80 13.65 4.79 -1.29
N ARG A 81 14.11 4.58 -0.05
CA ARG A 81 14.25 3.24 0.55
C ARG A 81 12.91 2.50 0.60
N ARG A 82 11.84 3.16 1.05
CA ARG A 82 10.51 2.55 1.18
C ARG A 82 9.82 2.32 -0.16
N ALA A 83 10.10 3.17 -1.15
CA ALA A 83 9.65 2.95 -2.52
C ALA A 83 10.28 1.69 -3.13
N HIS A 84 11.59 1.49 -2.93
CA HIS A 84 12.26 0.25 -3.36
C HIS A 84 11.73 -0.97 -2.61
N GLU A 85 11.58 -0.87 -1.28
CA GLU A 85 11.02 -1.97 -0.48
C GLU A 85 9.61 -2.38 -0.93
N LEU A 86 8.78 -1.45 -1.42
CA LEU A 86 7.45 -1.76 -1.94
C LEU A 86 7.49 -2.38 -3.35
N ALA A 87 8.55 -2.10 -4.12
CA ALA A 87 8.69 -2.57 -5.50
C ALA A 87 9.29 -3.97 -5.62
N ASP A 88 10.02 -4.42 -4.59
CA ASP A 88 10.64 -5.75 -4.48
C ASP A 88 9.63 -6.85 -4.06
#